data_AF-A0A1N6AIE3-F1
#
_entry.id   AF-A0A1N6AIE3-F1
#
_cell.length_a   1.000
_cell.length_b   1.000
_cell.length_c   1.000
_cell.angle_alpha   90.00
_cell.angle_beta   90.00
_cell.angle_gamma   90.00
#
_symmetry.space_group_name_H-M   'P 1'
#
loop_
_entity.id
_entity.type
_entity.pdbx_description
1 polymer ?
#
loop_
_entity_poly.entity_id
_entity_poly.type
_entity_poly.pdbx_seq_one_letter_code
_entity_poly.pdbx_strand_id
1 'polypeptide(L)'
;MEPAGTFDDMELVLCLAIVVIGAVAAAALIRAQATARQRTELGDARAEAQRWYERLGGQLMTLHGDEPAVRQALSDAGERYNAAGSQLEQARTPHQFALARETALEGLAYIRAARTALGIDPGPEVPALAAARGVGQLTKEREVDVQGQTFRAGPQPGRETPYYYPGGRYQGRPVPAGWYSTPWWKTALGAGAGVLGGVLIADALFSPAFADPGYGYDEGYQEGFGDGVDQGADGGDQGFDGGDQGGDVGGGDYAGGDYAGGDFGGGGFGGGDFGGGGDFGGGDFGGGDW
;
A
#
# COMPACT_ATOMS: atom_id res chain seq x y z
N MET A 1 -41.78 43.41 -52.14
CA MET A 1 -41.42 42.13 -51.52
C MET A 1 -40.03 42.34 -50.96
N GLU A 2 -39.95 43.00 -49.81
CA GLU A 2 -38.67 43.23 -49.10
C GLU A 2 -38.22 41.92 -48.47
N PRO A 3 -36.90 41.64 -48.39
CA PRO A 3 -36.39 40.42 -47.80
C PRO A 3 -36.57 40.50 -46.28
N ALA A 4 -37.69 40.00 -45.76
CA ALA A 4 -37.96 39.86 -44.33
C ALA A 4 -37.00 38.88 -43.61
N GLY A 5 -36.03 38.27 -44.31
CA GLY A 5 -35.14 37.25 -43.75
C GLY A 5 -33.95 37.78 -42.94
N THR A 6 -33.44 38.99 -43.22
CA THR A 6 -32.14 39.42 -42.63
C THR A 6 -32.21 39.83 -41.16
N PHE A 7 -33.36 40.31 -40.68
CA PHE A 7 -33.55 40.67 -39.26
C PHE A 7 -33.73 39.43 -38.38
N ASP A 8 -34.57 38.46 -38.82
CA ASP A 8 -34.75 37.18 -38.13
C ASP A 8 -33.44 36.36 -38.12
N ASP A 9 -32.69 36.37 -39.22
CA ASP A 9 -31.37 35.71 -39.29
C ASP A 9 -30.35 36.37 -38.34
N MET A 10 -30.34 37.69 -38.21
CA MET A 10 -29.43 38.41 -37.33
C MET A 10 -29.78 38.19 -35.84
N GLU A 11 -31.06 38.17 -35.49
CA GLU A 11 -31.51 37.85 -34.13
C GLU A 11 -31.17 36.40 -33.77
N LEU A 12 -31.38 35.46 -34.70
CA LEU A 12 -31.01 34.06 -34.52
C LEU A 12 -29.49 33.88 -34.36
N VAL A 13 -28.69 34.59 -35.15
CA VAL A 13 -27.22 34.60 -35.02
C VAL A 13 -26.78 35.20 -33.67
N LEU A 14 -27.43 36.26 -33.21
CA LEU A 14 -27.12 36.88 -31.92
C LEU A 14 -27.49 35.95 -30.75
N CYS A 15 -28.67 35.33 -30.79
CA CYS A 15 -29.09 34.34 -29.81
C CYS A 15 -28.13 33.15 -29.79
N LEU A 16 -27.74 32.62 -30.95
CA LEU A 16 -26.76 31.55 -31.06
C LEU A 16 -25.41 31.97 -30.45
N ALA A 17 -24.92 33.18 -30.76
CA ALA A 17 -23.67 33.69 -30.23
C ALA A 17 -23.69 33.78 -28.69
N ILE A 18 -24.79 34.27 -28.10
CA ILE A 18 -24.96 34.35 -26.64
C ILE A 18 -24.99 32.96 -26.02
N VAL A 19 -25.72 32.01 -26.62
CA VAL A 19 -25.76 30.62 -26.13
C VAL A 19 -24.38 29.97 -26.19
N VAL A 20 -23.63 30.17 -27.28
CA VAL A 20 -22.26 29.65 -27.42
C VAL A 20 -21.34 30.27 -26.38
N ILE A 21 -21.38 31.60 -26.17
CA ILE A 21 -20.58 32.28 -25.14
C ILE A 21 -20.95 31.78 -23.74
N GLY A 22 -22.24 31.62 -23.45
CA GLY A 22 -22.73 31.07 -22.19
C GLY A 22 -22.26 29.64 -21.96
N ALA A 23 -22.33 28.79 -22.99
CA ALA A 23 -21.85 27.41 -22.92
C ALA A 23 -20.33 27.35 -22.70
N VAL A 24 -19.55 28.20 -23.38
CA VAL A 24 -18.09 28.29 -23.18
C VAL A 24 -17.74 28.78 -21.77
N ALA A 25 -18.43 29.80 -21.26
CA ALA A 25 -18.23 30.30 -19.91
C ALA A 25 -18.58 29.24 -18.84
N ALA A 26 -19.70 28.54 -19.02
CA ALA A 26 -20.09 27.43 -18.15
C ALA A 26 -19.05 26.30 -18.17
N ALA A 27 -18.58 25.89 -19.36
CA ALA A 27 -17.55 24.88 -19.51
C ALA A 27 -16.22 25.30 -18.85
N ALA A 28 -15.83 26.58 -18.96
CA ALA A 28 -14.63 27.11 -18.31
C ALA A 28 -14.75 27.09 -16.77
N LEU A 29 -15.90 27.45 -16.21
CA LEU A 29 -16.14 27.40 -14.75
C LEU A 29 -16.13 25.97 -14.21
N ILE A 30 -16.76 25.02 -14.91
CA ILE A 30 -16.76 23.61 -14.54
C ILE A 30 -15.32 23.06 -14.53
N ARG A 31 -14.52 23.38 -15.55
CA ARG A 31 -13.10 23.00 -15.61
C ARG A 31 -12.28 23.63 -14.49
N ALA A 32 -12.48 24.92 -14.21
CA ALA A 32 -11.77 25.62 -13.13
C ALA A 32 -12.07 24.98 -11.76
N GLN A 33 -13.33 24.64 -11.50
CA GLN A 33 -13.73 23.96 -10.27
C GLN A 33 -13.14 22.55 -10.16
N ALA A 34 -13.14 21.77 -11.25
CA ALA A 34 -12.55 20.43 -11.29
C ALA A 34 -11.04 20.48 -10.97
N THR A 35 -10.30 21.39 -11.61
CA THR A 35 -8.86 21.58 -11.36
C THR A 35 -8.59 22.03 -9.93
N ALA A 36 -9.43 22.90 -9.35
CA ALA A 36 -9.28 23.34 -7.97
C ALA A 36 -9.45 22.16 -6.99
N ARG A 37 -10.47 21.32 -7.19
CA ARG A 37 -10.70 20.11 -6.36
C ARG A 37 -9.53 19.14 -6.43
N GLN A 38 -9.03 18.85 -7.64
CA GLN A 38 -7.88 17.95 -7.82
C GLN A 38 -6.62 18.45 -7.10
N ARG A 39 -6.38 19.77 -7.09
CA ARG A 39 -5.25 20.36 -6.36
C ARG A 39 -5.40 20.23 -4.86
N THR A 40 -6.61 20.45 -4.34
CA THR A 40 -6.92 20.26 -2.92
C THR A 40 -6.73 18.79 -2.50
N GLU A 41 -7.33 17.86 -3.23
CA GLU A 41 -7.21 16.41 -2.95
C GLU A 41 -5.76 15.94 -2.95
N LEU A 42 -4.95 16.41 -3.91
CA LEU A 42 -3.53 16.10 -3.97
C LEU A 42 -2.77 16.70 -2.78
N GLY A 43 -3.07 17.96 -2.43
CA GLY A 43 -2.47 18.64 -1.28
C GLY A 43 -2.78 17.94 0.04
N ASP A 44 -4.04 17.55 0.25
CA ASP A 44 -4.51 16.86 1.45
C ASP A 44 -3.86 15.47 1.57
N ALA A 45 -3.86 14.68 0.48
CA ALA A 45 -3.23 13.36 0.47
C ALA A 45 -1.73 13.45 0.77
N ARG A 46 -1.04 14.43 0.19
CA ARG A 46 0.38 14.69 0.47
C ARG A 46 0.61 15.04 1.94
N ALA A 47 -0.16 15.99 2.48
CA ALA A 47 -0.01 16.43 3.86
C ALA A 47 -0.29 15.29 4.85
N GLU A 48 -1.29 14.46 4.58
CA GLU A 48 -1.58 13.30 5.42
C GLU A 48 -0.42 12.29 5.40
N ALA A 49 0.09 11.94 4.21
CA ALA A 49 1.19 11.01 4.09
C ALA A 49 2.48 11.54 4.77
N GLN A 50 2.79 12.82 4.60
CA GLN A 50 3.92 13.49 5.27
C GLN A 50 3.77 13.45 6.79
N ARG A 51 2.59 13.77 7.33
CA ARG A 51 2.33 13.73 8.78
C ARG A 51 2.64 12.37 9.40
N TRP A 52 2.22 11.29 8.74
CA TRP A 52 2.46 9.93 9.25
C TRP A 52 3.93 9.51 9.10
N TYR A 53 4.58 9.88 8.00
CA TYR A 53 6.01 9.65 7.78
C TYR A 53 6.89 10.37 8.81
N GLU A 54 6.61 11.65 9.08
CA GLU A 54 7.32 12.43 10.11
C GLU A 54 7.12 11.83 11.50
N ARG A 55 5.90 11.38 11.82
CA ARG A 55 5.62 10.68 13.08
C ARG A 55 6.36 9.34 13.19
N LEU A 56 6.51 8.61 12.09
CA LEU A 56 7.30 7.37 12.03
C LEU A 56 8.78 7.68 12.30
N GLY A 57 9.36 8.62 11.54
CA GLY A 57 10.75 9.02 11.71
C GLY A 57 11.06 9.51 13.12
N GLY A 58 10.19 10.36 13.68
CA GLY A 58 10.33 10.86 15.04
C GLY A 58 10.37 9.76 16.10
N GLN A 59 9.53 8.73 15.99
CA GLN A 59 9.56 7.61 16.94
C GLN A 59 10.74 6.67 16.71
N LEU A 60 11.05 6.36 15.44
CA LEU A 60 12.15 5.47 15.07
C LEU A 60 13.50 5.98 15.61
N MET A 61 13.75 7.29 15.55
CA MET A 61 15.00 7.89 16.02
C MET A 61 15.13 7.95 17.55
N THR A 62 14.04 7.71 18.29
CA THR A 62 14.03 7.80 19.77
C THR A 62 14.12 6.44 20.45
N LEU A 63 13.68 5.38 19.78
CA LEU A 63 13.61 4.04 20.35
C LEU A 63 14.87 3.24 20.03
N HIS A 64 15.36 2.50 21.03
CA HIS A 64 16.50 1.60 20.91
C HIS A 64 16.38 0.51 21.98
N GLY A 65 17.01 -0.63 21.75
CA GLY A 65 17.07 -1.73 22.70
C GLY A 65 17.78 -2.94 22.10
N ASP A 66 18.33 -3.80 22.96
CA ASP A 66 19.17 -4.92 22.53
C ASP A 66 18.39 -6.22 22.33
N GLU A 67 17.17 -6.31 22.87
CA GLU A 67 16.38 -7.53 22.78
C GLU A 67 16.03 -7.87 21.32
N PRO A 68 16.11 -9.16 20.92
CA PRO A 68 15.91 -9.56 19.53
C PRO A 68 14.61 -9.04 18.91
N ALA A 69 13.50 -9.12 19.66
CA ALA A 69 12.19 -8.62 19.24
C ALA A 69 12.19 -7.10 18.99
N VAL A 70 12.88 -6.34 19.86
CA VAL A 70 13.00 -4.88 19.73
C VAL A 70 13.85 -4.52 18.51
N ARG A 71 15.04 -5.13 18.38
CA ARG A 71 15.93 -4.88 17.24
C ARG A 71 15.25 -5.21 15.91
N GLN A 72 14.54 -6.34 15.84
CA GLN A 72 13.85 -6.74 14.63
C GLN A 72 12.71 -5.77 14.29
N ALA A 73 11.85 -5.43 15.25
CA ALA A 73 10.76 -4.49 15.01
C ALA A 73 11.27 -3.09 14.62
N LEU A 74 12.36 -2.60 15.22
CA LEU A 74 12.97 -1.33 14.80
C LEU A 74 13.63 -1.41 13.42
N SER A 75 14.25 -2.54 13.07
CA SER A 75 14.76 -2.77 11.71
C SER A 75 13.63 -2.73 10.68
N ASP A 76 12.54 -3.46 10.94
CA ASP A 76 11.37 -3.50 10.06
C ASP A 76 10.73 -2.10 9.95
N ALA A 77 10.63 -1.35 11.04
CA ALA A 77 10.19 0.05 11.03
C ALA A 77 11.10 0.94 10.17
N GLY A 78 12.42 0.73 10.23
CA GLY A 78 13.40 1.45 9.43
C GLY A 78 13.31 1.15 7.94
N GLU A 79 13.07 -0.11 7.56
CA GLU A 79 12.78 -0.51 6.18
C GLU A 79 11.55 0.23 5.66
N ARG A 80 10.46 0.26 6.45
CA ARG A 80 9.24 0.98 6.08
C ARG A 80 9.42 2.49 6.04
N TYR A 81 10.24 3.06 6.92
CA TYR A 81 10.59 4.48 6.86
C TYR A 81 11.29 4.83 5.55
N ASN A 82 12.34 4.08 5.18
CA ASN A 82 13.06 4.33 3.92
C ASN A 82 12.15 4.17 2.68
N ALA A 83 11.29 3.15 2.67
CA ALA A 83 10.33 2.92 1.60
C ALA A 83 9.26 4.02 1.52
N ALA A 84 8.70 4.45 2.65
CA ALA A 84 7.73 5.54 2.68
C ALA A 84 8.34 6.86 2.20
N GLY A 85 9.60 7.14 2.59
CA GLY A 85 10.34 8.31 2.14
C GLY A 85 10.52 8.33 0.62
N SER A 86 10.99 7.23 0.03
CA SER A 86 11.17 7.15 -1.43
C SER A 86 9.83 7.24 -2.19
N GLN A 87 8.77 6.63 -1.66
CA GLN A 87 7.42 6.74 -2.23
C GLN A 87 6.89 8.18 -2.17
N LEU A 88 7.07 8.88 -1.04
CA LEU A 88 6.68 10.29 -0.87
C LEU A 88 7.38 11.21 -1.86
N GLU A 89 8.67 10.99 -2.11
CA GLU A 89 9.46 11.80 -3.05
C GLU A 89 9.01 11.60 -4.50
N GLN A 90 8.65 10.37 -4.87
CA GLN A 90 8.25 10.00 -6.23
C GLN A 90 6.76 10.24 -6.51
N ALA A 91 5.90 10.28 -5.48
CA ALA A 91 4.46 10.41 -5.62
C ALA A 91 4.03 11.71 -6.32
N ARG A 92 3.08 11.58 -7.24
CA ARG A 92 2.48 12.63 -8.06
C ARG A 92 0.95 12.61 -8.06
N THR A 93 0.32 11.54 -7.55
CA THR A 93 -1.15 11.42 -7.47
C THR A 93 -1.63 11.18 -6.05
N PRO A 94 -2.90 11.52 -5.72
CA PRO A 94 -3.47 11.24 -4.40
C PRO A 94 -3.34 9.77 -4.00
N HIS A 95 -3.55 8.84 -4.94
CA HIS A 95 -3.38 7.40 -4.70
C HIS A 95 -1.93 7.04 -4.33
N GLN A 96 -0.93 7.60 -5.02
CA GLN A 96 0.48 7.35 -4.68
C GLN A 96 0.85 7.88 -3.29
N PHE A 97 0.31 9.04 -2.89
CA PHE A 97 0.48 9.52 -1.51
C PHE A 97 -0.23 8.63 -0.50
N ALA A 98 -1.42 8.09 -0.83
CA ALA A 98 -2.12 7.15 0.03
C ALA A 98 -1.33 5.84 0.22
N LEU A 99 -0.64 5.35 -0.81
CA LEU A 99 0.28 4.21 -0.68
C LEU A 99 1.47 4.53 0.25
N ALA A 100 2.06 5.72 0.11
CA ALA A 100 3.15 6.16 0.99
C ALA A 100 2.71 6.28 2.45
N ARG A 101 1.50 6.79 2.67
CA ARG A 101 0.83 6.81 3.98
C ARG A 101 0.68 5.39 4.54
N GLU A 102 0.21 4.43 3.74
CA GLU A 102 0.02 3.04 4.17
C GLU A 102 1.36 2.41 4.60
N THR A 103 2.43 2.64 3.83
CA THR A 103 3.78 2.19 4.19
C THR A 103 4.26 2.81 5.51
N ALA A 104 4.00 4.11 5.73
CA ALA A 104 4.33 4.78 7.00
C ALA A 104 3.52 4.23 8.18
N LEU A 105 2.24 3.93 7.99
CA LEU A 105 1.40 3.29 9.00
C LEU A 105 1.90 1.89 9.35
N GLU A 106 2.39 1.13 8.38
CA GLU A 106 2.97 -0.18 8.67
C GLU A 106 4.26 -0.04 9.48
N GLY A 107 5.11 0.93 9.15
CA GLY A 107 6.26 1.29 9.99
C GLY A 107 5.86 1.63 11.43
N LEU A 108 4.76 2.37 11.61
CA LEU A 108 4.23 2.70 12.93
C LEU A 108 3.68 1.47 13.68
N ALA A 109 3.15 0.47 12.99
CA ALA A 109 2.77 -0.80 13.60
C ALA A 109 4.00 -1.52 14.18
N TYR A 110 5.13 -1.53 13.45
CA TYR A 110 6.40 -2.06 13.98
C TYR A 110 6.96 -1.24 15.15
N ILE A 111 6.82 0.09 15.12
CA ILE A 111 7.18 0.94 16.28
C ILE A 111 6.36 0.56 17.52
N ARG A 112 5.04 0.36 17.37
CA ARG A 112 4.17 -0.11 18.47
C ARG A 112 4.59 -1.48 18.99
N ALA A 113 4.97 -2.38 18.09
CA ALA A 113 5.51 -3.70 18.46
C ALA A 113 6.83 -3.57 19.23
N ALA A 114 7.76 -2.71 18.79
CA ALA A 114 9.02 -2.46 19.49
C ALA A 114 8.79 -1.91 20.90
N ARG A 115 7.84 -0.97 21.07
CA ARG A 115 7.43 -0.43 22.37
C ARG A 115 6.84 -1.51 23.28
N THR A 116 6.00 -2.38 22.72
CA THR A 116 5.44 -3.53 23.44
C THR A 116 6.54 -4.48 23.91
N ALA A 117 7.52 -4.77 23.05
CA ALA A 117 8.68 -5.61 23.38
C ALA A 117 9.63 -4.97 24.39
N LEU A 118 9.67 -3.63 24.47
CA LEU A 118 10.35 -2.89 25.52
C LEU A 118 9.58 -2.85 26.86
N GLY A 119 8.35 -3.40 26.90
CA GLY A 119 7.50 -3.36 28.09
C GLY A 119 6.99 -1.95 28.44
N ILE A 120 6.97 -1.04 27.47
CA ILE A 120 6.45 0.32 27.63
C ILE A 120 5.13 0.47 26.88
N ASP A 121 4.38 1.53 27.20
CA ASP A 121 3.12 1.85 26.53
C ASP A 121 3.29 1.86 25.00
N PRO A 122 2.52 1.09 24.20
CA PRO A 122 2.60 1.07 22.74
C PRO A 122 2.38 2.44 22.08
N GLY A 123 1.79 3.39 22.82
CA GLY A 123 1.51 4.74 22.37
C GLY A 123 0.12 4.87 21.75
N PRO A 124 -0.21 6.04 21.19
CA PRO A 124 -1.53 6.31 20.65
C PRO A 124 -1.86 5.37 19.49
N GLU A 125 -3.12 4.96 19.42
CA GLU A 125 -3.65 4.15 18.32
C GLU A 125 -3.32 4.76 16.96
N VAL A 126 -3.09 3.87 16.00
CA VAL A 126 -2.84 4.21 14.59
C VAL A 126 -3.97 3.62 13.75
N PRO A 127 -4.33 4.27 12.63
CA PRO A 127 -5.27 3.68 11.69
C PRO A 127 -4.90 2.24 11.34
N ALA A 128 -5.90 1.36 11.30
CA ALA A 128 -5.70 -0.02 10.90
C ALA A 128 -5.21 -0.09 9.45
N LEU A 129 -4.23 -0.96 9.19
CA LEU A 129 -3.72 -1.19 7.86
C LEU A 129 -4.81 -1.77 6.96
N ALA A 130 -4.83 -1.36 5.70
CA ALA A 130 -5.71 -1.90 4.67
C ALA A 130 -5.55 -3.42 4.55
N ALA A 131 -4.30 -3.91 4.58
CA ALA A 131 -4.01 -5.34 4.50
C ALA A 131 -4.52 -6.12 5.71
N ALA A 132 -4.54 -5.53 6.91
CA ALA A 132 -4.89 -6.21 8.15
C ALA A 132 -6.40 -6.21 8.46
N ARG A 133 -7.24 -5.56 7.65
CA ARG A 133 -8.68 -5.48 7.90
C ARG A 133 -9.32 -6.87 7.86
N GLY A 134 -10.08 -7.20 8.91
CA GLY A 134 -10.82 -8.46 9.03
C GLY A 134 -9.96 -9.68 9.37
N VAL A 135 -8.65 -9.52 9.58
CA VAL A 135 -7.73 -10.65 9.79
C VAL A 135 -7.52 -11.00 11.27
N GLY A 136 -7.78 -10.04 12.18
CA GLY A 136 -7.67 -10.24 13.62
C GLY A 136 -6.22 -10.32 14.14
N GLN A 137 -6.08 -10.75 15.40
CA GLN A 137 -4.80 -10.87 16.10
C GLN A 137 -4.73 -12.18 16.88
N LEU A 138 -3.52 -12.70 17.08
CA LEU A 138 -3.28 -13.86 17.93
C LEU A 138 -3.64 -13.54 19.38
N THR A 139 -4.38 -14.45 20.01
CA THR A 139 -4.81 -14.35 21.42
C THR A 139 -4.17 -15.41 22.32
N LYS A 140 -3.62 -16.48 21.71
CA LYS A 140 -3.02 -17.64 22.38
C LYS A 140 -1.69 -17.99 21.72
N GLU A 141 -0.78 -18.52 22.52
CA GLU A 141 0.46 -19.11 22.04
C GLU A 141 0.17 -20.39 21.26
N ARG A 142 0.99 -20.65 20.23
CA ARG A 142 0.88 -21.79 19.33
C ARG A 142 2.27 -22.29 18.99
N GLU A 143 2.40 -23.60 18.89
CA GLU A 143 3.64 -24.28 18.53
C GLU A 143 3.32 -25.47 17.63
N VAL A 144 4.05 -25.60 16.52
CA VAL A 144 3.87 -26.68 15.54
C VAL A 144 5.21 -27.14 15.01
N ASP A 145 5.31 -28.43 14.70
CA ASP A 145 6.45 -29.01 14.01
C ASP A 145 6.12 -29.24 12.53
N VAL A 146 6.83 -28.53 11.64
CA VAL A 146 6.71 -28.69 10.19
C VAL A 146 8.04 -29.16 9.65
N GLN A 147 8.05 -30.37 9.08
CA GLN A 147 9.24 -30.96 8.45
C GLN A 147 10.48 -31.01 9.37
N GLY A 148 10.25 -31.27 10.67
CA GLY A 148 11.32 -31.35 11.66
C GLY A 148 11.83 -30.00 12.18
N GLN A 149 11.16 -28.89 11.84
CA GLN A 149 11.41 -27.57 12.41
C GLN A 149 10.21 -27.11 13.24
N THR A 150 10.49 -26.57 14.42
CA THR A 150 9.49 -26.03 15.33
C THR A 150 9.22 -24.56 15.03
N PHE A 151 7.94 -24.23 14.82
CA PHE A 151 7.45 -22.88 14.60
C PHE A 151 6.56 -22.45 15.74
N ARG A 152 6.78 -21.23 16.26
CA ARG A 152 6.02 -20.67 17.38
C ARG A 152 5.36 -19.36 16.96
N ALA A 153 4.18 -19.11 17.49
CA ALA A 153 3.48 -17.84 17.31
C ALA A 153 2.67 -17.48 18.56
N GLY A 154 2.46 -16.19 18.84
CA GLY A 154 1.67 -15.77 20.00
C GLY A 154 1.38 -14.27 20.08
N PRO A 155 0.59 -13.84 21.10
CA PRO A 155 0.23 -12.45 21.32
C PRO A 155 1.38 -11.59 21.84
N GLN A 156 2.38 -12.21 22.47
CA GLN A 156 3.44 -11.50 23.21
C GLN A 156 4.81 -11.64 22.52
N PRO A 157 5.66 -10.61 22.59
CA PRO A 157 7.04 -10.70 22.14
C PRO A 157 7.83 -11.67 23.02
N GLY A 158 8.76 -12.40 22.41
CA GLY A 158 9.64 -13.30 23.13
C GLY A 158 10.96 -13.52 22.39
N ARG A 159 11.94 -14.12 23.08
CA ARG A 159 13.22 -14.50 22.47
C ARG A 159 13.05 -15.55 21.37
N GLU A 160 12.02 -16.39 21.52
CA GLU A 160 11.66 -17.44 20.56
C GLU A 160 10.66 -16.96 19.49
N THR A 161 10.08 -15.77 19.66
CA THR A 161 9.14 -15.14 18.71
C THR A 161 9.54 -13.69 18.41
N PRO A 162 10.73 -13.44 17.85
CA PRO A 162 11.24 -12.08 17.71
C PRO A 162 10.63 -11.31 16.52
N TYR A 163 9.88 -11.98 15.64
CA TYR A 163 9.35 -11.36 14.42
C TYR A 163 7.90 -10.94 14.62
N TYR A 164 7.62 -9.65 14.57
CA TYR A 164 6.25 -9.15 14.57
C TYR A 164 5.68 -9.15 13.15
N TYR A 165 4.40 -9.51 13.02
CA TYR A 165 3.62 -9.32 11.80
C TYR A 165 2.40 -8.46 12.15
N PRO A 166 2.14 -7.36 11.41
CA PRO A 166 1.03 -6.46 11.71
C PRO A 166 -0.35 -6.99 11.28
N GLY A 167 -0.40 -8.18 10.68
CA GLY A 167 -1.61 -8.77 10.12
C GLY A 167 -1.77 -8.46 8.64
N GLY A 168 -2.37 -9.39 7.89
CA GLY A 168 -2.45 -9.27 6.45
C GLY A 168 -2.95 -10.51 5.75
N ARG A 169 -2.78 -10.55 4.43
CA ARG A 169 -3.05 -11.74 3.62
C ARG A 169 -1.76 -12.27 3.01
N TYR A 170 -1.57 -13.57 3.05
CA TYR A 170 -0.47 -14.27 2.37
C TYR A 170 -1.07 -15.32 1.44
N GLN A 171 -0.85 -15.15 0.12
CA GLN A 171 -1.47 -15.99 -0.92
C GLN A 171 -2.99 -16.10 -0.77
N GLY A 172 -3.66 -14.97 -0.58
CA GLY A 172 -5.12 -14.88 -0.36
C GLY A 172 -5.58 -15.26 1.05
N ARG A 173 -4.74 -15.94 1.85
CA ARG A 173 -5.11 -16.45 3.17
C ARG A 173 -4.92 -15.41 4.27
N PRO A 174 -5.86 -15.25 5.22
CA PRO A 174 -5.71 -14.36 6.35
C PRO A 174 -4.59 -14.84 7.29
N VAL A 175 -3.69 -13.94 7.66
CA VAL A 175 -2.62 -14.17 8.64
C VAL A 175 -2.76 -13.14 9.77
N PRO A 176 -3.13 -13.57 11.00
CA PRO A 176 -3.40 -12.66 12.10
C PRO A 176 -2.18 -11.84 12.51
N ALA A 177 -2.41 -10.67 13.11
CA ALA A 177 -1.33 -9.91 13.73
C ALA A 177 -0.76 -10.67 14.93
N GLY A 178 0.56 -10.61 15.14
CA GLY A 178 1.20 -11.29 16.27
C GLY A 178 2.70 -11.45 16.14
N TRP A 179 3.29 -12.18 17.08
CA TRP A 179 4.72 -12.47 17.15
C TRP A 179 5.00 -13.91 16.71
N TYR A 180 6.06 -14.11 15.94
CA TYR A 180 6.39 -15.38 15.29
C TYR A 180 7.88 -15.71 15.45
N SER A 181 8.20 -17.00 15.46
CA SER A 181 9.57 -17.49 15.55
C SER A 181 10.40 -17.28 14.30
N THR A 182 9.75 -17.25 13.13
CA THR A 182 10.38 -17.00 11.84
C THR A 182 9.49 -16.09 10.99
N PRO A 183 10.08 -15.24 10.13
CA PRO A 183 9.35 -14.36 9.24
C PRO A 183 9.01 -15.09 7.93
N TRP A 184 8.29 -16.21 8.01
CA TRP A 184 8.01 -17.09 6.87
C TRP A 184 7.22 -16.42 5.74
N TRP A 185 6.54 -15.30 6.03
CA TRP A 185 5.87 -14.46 5.03
C TRP A 185 6.86 -13.60 4.20
N LYS A 186 8.08 -13.35 4.70
CA LYS A 186 9.13 -12.61 3.99
C LYS A 186 9.95 -13.51 3.06
N THR A 187 10.03 -14.81 3.32
CA THR A 187 11.01 -15.73 2.73
C THR A 187 10.68 -16.26 1.32
N ALA A 188 9.89 -15.52 0.52
CA ALA A 188 9.66 -15.91 -0.88
C ALA A 188 10.85 -15.60 -1.83
N LEU A 189 11.83 -14.76 -1.42
CA LEU A 189 12.84 -14.22 -2.35
C LEU A 189 14.32 -14.25 -1.91
N GLY A 190 14.66 -14.81 -0.75
CA GLY A 190 16.05 -14.82 -0.25
C GLY A 190 16.71 -16.19 -0.32
N ALA A 191 17.61 -16.41 -1.27
CA ALA A 191 18.38 -17.63 -1.40
C ALA A 191 19.23 -17.95 -0.15
N GLY A 192 19.16 -19.21 0.32
CA GLY A 192 20.19 -19.81 1.19
C GLY A 192 19.65 -20.52 2.43
N ALA A 193 19.37 -21.83 2.28
CA ALA A 193 19.11 -22.80 3.35
C ALA A 193 17.78 -22.66 4.14
N GLY A 194 16.65 -22.92 3.46
CA GLY A 194 15.37 -23.18 4.13
C GLY A 194 14.14 -22.76 3.34
N VAL A 195 14.04 -23.12 2.05
CA VAL A 195 12.80 -22.92 1.28
C VAL A 195 11.81 -24.00 1.70
N LEU A 196 11.05 -23.77 2.76
CA LEU A 196 9.94 -24.65 3.15
C LEU A 196 8.67 -23.81 3.22
N GLY A 197 7.66 -24.26 2.46
CA GLY A 197 6.52 -23.47 2.03
C GLY A 197 5.80 -22.77 3.17
N GLY A 198 5.80 -21.43 3.14
CA GLY A 198 5.04 -20.61 4.08
C GLY A 198 3.57 -21.02 4.19
N VAL A 199 3.02 -21.63 3.14
CA VAL A 199 1.69 -22.26 3.14
C VAL A 199 1.59 -23.42 4.14
N LEU A 200 2.55 -24.34 4.19
CA LEU A 200 2.55 -25.47 5.14
C LEU A 200 2.69 -24.99 6.59
N ILE A 201 3.50 -23.95 6.80
CA ILE A 201 3.68 -23.32 8.12
C ILE A 201 2.38 -22.65 8.56
N ALA A 202 1.75 -21.88 7.66
CA ALA A 202 0.46 -21.26 7.90
C ALA A 202 -0.61 -22.33 8.17
N ASP A 203 -0.69 -23.39 7.36
CA ASP A 203 -1.60 -24.52 7.56
C ASP A 203 -1.43 -25.14 8.93
N ALA A 204 -0.20 -25.40 9.36
CA ALA A 204 0.05 -26.00 10.66
C ALA A 204 -0.37 -25.05 11.81
N LEU A 205 0.13 -23.81 11.81
CA LEU A 205 -0.12 -22.82 12.87
C LEU A 205 -1.59 -22.42 13.00
N PHE A 206 -2.34 -22.47 11.89
CA PHE A 206 -3.73 -22.03 11.82
C PHE A 206 -4.69 -23.18 11.50
N SER A 207 -4.25 -24.44 11.64
CA SER A 207 -5.11 -25.61 11.49
C SER A 207 -6.27 -25.59 12.49
N PRO A 208 -7.40 -26.25 12.18
CA PRO A 208 -8.57 -26.25 13.07
C PRO A 208 -8.28 -26.86 14.45
N ALA A 209 -7.20 -27.64 14.60
CA ALA A 209 -6.73 -28.15 15.88
C ALA A 209 -6.32 -27.04 16.88
N PHE A 210 -5.98 -25.84 16.37
CA PHE A 210 -5.64 -24.65 17.15
C PHE A 210 -6.72 -23.55 17.06
N ALA A 211 -7.88 -23.84 16.45
CA ALA A 211 -8.99 -22.90 16.40
C ALA A 211 -9.54 -22.70 17.82
N ASP A 212 -9.59 -21.43 18.26
CA ASP A 212 -10.25 -21.06 19.51
C ASP A 212 -11.76 -21.30 19.32
N PRO A 213 -12.46 -22.05 20.21
CA PRO A 213 -13.92 -22.14 20.15
C PRO A 213 -14.54 -20.76 20.42
N GLY A 214 -14.63 -19.93 19.37
CA GLY A 214 -15.15 -18.56 19.45
C GLY A 214 -14.54 -17.55 18.47
N TYR A 215 -13.44 -17.86 17.76
CA TYR A 215 -12.86 -16.94 16.77
C TYR A 215 -12.58 -17.62 15.43
N GLY A 216 -13.40 -17.27 14.43
CA GLY A 216 -12.93 -17.03 13.06
C GLY A 216 -12.51 -18.22 12.20
N TYR A 217 -12.84 -19.47 12.55
CA TYR A 217 -12.67 -20.57 11.60
C TYR A 217 -13.76 -20.54 10.51
N ASP A 218 -14.98 -20.12 10.86
CA ASP A 218 -16.11 -20.09 9.91
C ASP A 218 -16.19 -18.79 9.10
N GLU A 219 -16.01 -17.62 9.72
CA GLU A 219 -16.22 -16.32 9.04
C GLU A 219 -15.12 -16.01 8.00
N GLY A 220 -13.83 -16.26 8.30
CA GLY A 220 -12.73 -15.95 7.37
C GLY A 220 -12.49 -17.01 6.28
N TYR A 221 -12.91 -18.27 6.51
CA TYR A 221 -12.76 -19.36 5.54
C TYR A 221 -13.96 -19.45 4.59
N GLN A 222 -15.19 -19.15 5.06
CA GLN A 222 -16.37 -19.09 4.19
C GLN A 222 -16.42 -17.83 3.33
N GLU A 223 -16.02 -16.64 3.81
CA GLU A 223 -15.98 -15.46 2.94
C GLU A 223 -14.93 -15.59 1.82
N GLY A 224 -13.81 -16.29 2.06
CA GLY A 224 -12.78 -16.51 1.04
C GLY A 224 -13.10 -17.61 0.02
N PHE A 225 -13.96 -18.57 0.37
CA PHE A 225 -14.34 -19.69 -0.50
C PHE A 225 -15.73 -19.51 -1.12
N GLY A 226 -16.63 -18.74 -0.52
CA GLY A 226 -17.97 -18.44 -1.04
C GLY A 226 -17.95 -17.45 -2.20
N ASP A 227 -17.17 -16.37 -2.09
CA ASP A 227 -17.13 -15.32 -3.12
C ASP A 227 -16.49 -15.78 -4.45
N GLY A 228 -15.73 -16.89 -4.44
CA GLY A 228 -15.10 -17.48 -5.62
C GLY A 228 -15.93 -18.56 -6.32
N VAL A 229 -16.98 -19.09 -5.67
CA VAL A 229 -17.77 -20.22 -6.20
C VAL A 229 -19.19 -19.80 -6.58
N ASP A 230 -19.74 -18.76 -5.95
CA ASP A 230 -21.08 -18.23 -6.27
C ASP A 230 -21.14 -17.35 -7.53
N GLN A 231 -20.00 -16.95 -8.11
CA GLN A 231 -19.97 -16.27 -9.42
C GLN A 231 -19.88 -17.24 -10.62
N GLY A 232 -19.85 -18.56 -10.39
CA GLY A 232 -19.56 -19.56 -11.42
C GLY A 232 -20.70 -20.52 -11.80
N ALA A 233 -21.86 -20.46 -11.17
CA ALA A 233 -22.88 -21.50 -11.33
C ALA A 233 -24.33 -20.98 -11.28
N ASP A 234 -24.71 -20.13 -12.24
CA ASP A 234 -26.11 -20.03 -12.69
C ASP A 234 -26.15 -19.86 -14.21
N GLY A 235 -25.77 -20.93 -14.90
CA GLY A 235 -26.07 -21.14 -16.32
C GLY A 235 -27.39 -21.91 -16.44
N GLY A 236 -28.46 -21.20 -16.79
CA GLY A 236 -29.80 -21.77 -16.95
C GLY A 236 -30.71 -20.93 -17.84
N ASP A 237 -30.40 -20.91 -19.13
CA ASP A 237 -31.30 -20.83 -20.31
C ASP A 237 -32.69 -20.17 -20.15
N GLN A 238 -32.90 -19.06 -20.88
CA GLN A 238 -34.16 -18.76 -21.59
C GLN A 238 -34.02 -17.56 -22.55
N GLY A 239 -33.87 -17.87 -23.85
CA GLY A 239 -34.76 -17.42 -24.93
C GLY A 239 -34.88 -15.93 -25.32
N PHE A 240 -34.28 -15.62 -26.49
CA PHE A 240 -34.84 -14.87 -27.65
C PHE A 240 -35.17 -13.35 -27.59
N ASP A 241 -34.41 -12.64 -28.45
CA ASP A 241 -34.83 -11.75 -29.56
C ASP A 241 -34.81 -10.22 -29.40
N GLY A 242 -34.14 -9.56 -30.35
CA GLY A 242 -34.46 -8.20 -30.81
C GLY A 242 -33.46 -7.07 -30.51
N GLY A 243 -32.65 -6.68 -31.50
CA GLY A 243 -32.44 -5.25 -31.80
C GLY A 243 -31.03 -4.67 -31.66
N ASP A 244 -30.42 -4.48 -32.83
CA ASP A 244 -29.21 -3.71 -33.16
C ASP A 244 -29.16 -2.27 -32.60
N GLN A 245 -28.06 -1.93 -31.92
CA GLN A 245 -27.45 -0.58 -31.95
C GLN A 245 -26.03 -0.60 -31.34
N GLY A 246 -25.04 -0.38 -32.20
CA GLY A 246 -23.61 -0.32 -31.85
C GLY A 246 -23.17 0.93 -31.10
N GLY A 247 -22.00 0.80 -30.46
CA GLY A 247 -21.25 1.88 -29.83
C GLY A 247 -20.12 1.37 -28.94
N ASP A 248 -18.99 1.01 -29.55
CA ASP A 248 -17.72 0.73 -28.87
C ASP A 248 -17.20 1.98 -28.12
N VAL A 249 -16.98 1.87 -26.80
CA VAL A 249 -15.67 2.17 -26.15
C VAL A 249 -15.60 1.36 -24.84
N GLY A 250 -14.65 0.43 -24.79
CA GLY A 250 -14.50 -0.59 -23.75
C GLY A 250 -14.29 -0.07 -22.33
N GLY A 251 -15.15 -0.54 -21.43
CA GLY A 251 -14.80 -0.89 -20.07
C GLY A 251 -14.27 -2.32 -20.04
N GLY A 252 -13.22 -2.54 -19.24
CA GLY A 252 -12.61 -3.85 -19.05
C GLY A 252 -11.44 -3.76 -18.08
N ASP A 253 -11.77 -4.01 -16.80
CA ASP A 253 -11.05 -4.93 -15.92
C ASP A 253 -9.55 -4.72 -15.68
N TYR A 254 -9.25 -4.04 -14.56
CA TYR A 254 -8.14 -4.46 -13.70
C TYR A 254 -8.64 -4.53 -12.26
N ALA A 255 -9.35 -5.62 -11.98
CA ALA A 255 -9.62 -6.11 -10.65
C ALA A 255 -8.32 -6.69 -10.05
N GLY A 256 -8.10 -6.41 -8.76
CA GLY A 256 -7.32 -7.19 -7.80
C GLY A 256 -6.07 -7.90 -8.30
N GLY A 257 -4.93 -7.21 -8.28
CA GLY A 257 -3.61 -7.81 -8.38
C GLY A 257 -2.82 -7.61 -7.10
N ASP A 258 -2.48 -8.71 -6.45
CA ASP A 258 -1.61 -8.86 -5.29
C ASP A 258 -0.43 -7.86 -5.25
N TYR A 259 -0.48 -6.88 -4.34
CA TYR A 259 0.69 -6.05 -4.02
C TYR A 259 1.49 -6.67 -2.88
N ALA A 260 2.01 -7.86 -3.14
CA ALA A 260 3.11 -8.44 -2.37
C ALA A 260 4.33 -8.55 -3.31
N GLY A 261 5.26 -7.61 -3.18
CA GLY A 261 6.62 -7.74 -3.72
C GLY A 261 6.77 -7.47 -5.21
N GLY A 262 7.11 -6.23 -5.55
CA GLY A 262 7.63 -5.84 -6.86
C GLY A 262 9.00 -5.16 -6.70
N ASP A 263 10.04 -5.97 -6.82
CA ASP A 263 11.40 -5.69 -7.29
C ASP A 263 11.95 -4.24 -7.22
N PHE A 264 12.88 -4.02 -6.27
CA PHE A 264 14.01 -3.11 -6.46
C PHE A 264 15.26 -3.78 -5.88
N GLY A 265 15.76 -4.81 -6.57
CA GLY A 265 17.05 -5.41 -6.25
C GLY A 265 17.85 -5.76 -7.50
N GLY A 266 18.77 -4.87 -7.92
CA GLY A 266 19.74 -5.25 -8.94
C GLY A 266 20.53 -4.12 -9.59
N GLY A 267 21.50 -3.55 -8.88
CA GLY A 267 22.48 -2.64 -9.47
C GLY A 267 23.61 -2.34 -8.48
N GLY A 268 24.63 -3.18 -8.49
CA GLY A 268 25.79 -3.02 -7.61
C GLY A 268 26.56 -1.75 -7.89
N PHE A 269 26.87 -0.99 -6.84
CA PHE A 269 27.95 0.00 -6.88
C PHE A 269 29.18 -0.59 -6.21
N GLY A 270 29.80 -1.53 -6.92
CA GLY A 270 31.18 -1.95 -6.71
C GLY A 270 32.05 -1.34 -7.80
N GLY A 271 33.02 -0.53 -7.38
CA GLY A 271 34.27 -0.16 -8.06
C GLY A 271 34.30 -0.03 -9.59
N GLY A 272 34.54 1.19 -10.07
CA GLY A 272 34.98 1.42 -11.45
C GLY A 272 35.30 2.89 -11.70
N ASP A 273 36.46 3.15 -12.29
CA ASP A 273 37.08 4.43 -12.60
C ASP A 273 36.16 5.49 -13.22
N PHE A 274 36.28 6.73 -12.73
CA PHE A 274 36.11 7.92 -13.57
C PHE A 274 37.32 8.83 -13.41
N GLY A 275 38.45 8.35 -13.93
CA GLY A 275 39.47 9.22 -14.48
C GLY A 275 39.06 9.62 -15.90
N GLY A 276 39.09 10.92 -16.20
CA GLY A 276 39.26 11.39 -17.57
C GLY A 276 38.26 12.42 -18.08
N GLY A 277 38.62 13.69 -17.91
CA GLY A 277 38.62 14.66 -19.02
C GLY A 277 37.38 15.54 -19.17
N GLY A 278 37.56 16.84 -18.91
CA GLY A 278 36.62 17.88 -19.36
C GLY A 278 36.77 19.20 -18.63
N ASP A 279 37.73 20.01 -19.09
CA ASP A 279 37.89 21.46 -18.94
C ASP A 279 37.03 22.20 -17.89
N PHE A 280 37.70 22.69 -16.84
CA PHE A 280 37.41 24.04 -16.32
C PHE A 280 38.70 24.80 -16.06
N GLY A 281 39.05 25.60 -17.07
CA GLY A 281 39.63 26.94 -17.01
C GLY A 281 40.54 27.27 -15.82
N GLY A 282 41.83 27.36 -16.12
CA GLY A 282 42.78 28.13 -15.31
C GLY A 282 42.31 29.57 -15.13
N GLY A 283 42.23 29.98 -13.87
CA GLY A 283 42.03 31.36 -13.44
C GLY A 283 43.05 31.64 -12.35
N ASP A 284 44.11 32.32 -12.74
CA ASP A 284 45.10 32.96 -11.90
C ASP A 284 44.41 33.89 -10.89
N PHE A 285 44.55 33.60 -9.60
CA PHE A 285 44.33 34.59 -8.55
C PHE A 285 45.60 34.66 -7.72
N GLY A 286 46.43 35.62 -8.12
CA GLY A 286 47.59 36.10 -7.39
C GLY A 286 47.28 36.54 -5.96
N GLY A 287 48.34 36.54 -5.16
CA GLY A 287 48.31 36.87 -3.75
C GLY A 287 48.07 38.34 -3.41
N GLY A 288 48.14 38.60 -2.11
CA GLY A 288 48.15 39.94 -1.53
C GLY A 288 47.23 40.05 -0.32
N ASP A 289 47.88 40.07 0.86
CA ASP A 289 47.49 40.72 2.12
C ASP A 289 46.05 40.58 2.62
N TRP A 290 45.88 39.88 3.76
CA TRP A 290 45.50 40.44 5.07
C TRP A 290 45.95 39.49 6.19
#